data_AF-V2YGZ6-F1
#
_entry.id   AF-V2YGZ6-F1
#
_cell.length_a   1.000
_cell.length_b   1.000
_cell.length_c   1.000
_cell.angle_alpha   90.00
_cell.angle_beta   90.00
_cell.angle_gamma   90.00
#
_symmetry.space_group_name_H-M   'P 1'
#
loop_
_entity.id
_entity.type
_entity.pdbx_description
1 polymer ?
#
loop_
_entity_poly.entity_id
_entity_poly.type
_entity_poly.pdbx_seq_one_letter_code
_entity_poly.pdbx_strand_id
1 'polypeptide(L)'
;MKVSILELGLKAMLEERREDLLDSLLAAGIDVEKGTWDHAKVVRNAKRSMDLLLDQAERESGPYLHVILDGFKKGDYLSTMAYIYIVSECNYHFPPYGIIQHAIDDRLLEEYCLVLQEELFSIIESDAG
;
A
#
# COMPACT_ATOMS: atom_id res chain seq x y z
N MET A 1 2.93 -15.07 16.14
CA MET A 1 3.70 -14.22 15.22
C MET A 1 4.17 -12.99 15.99
N LYS A 2 5.44 -12.60 15.89
CA LYS A 2 5.99 -11.46 16.66
C LYS A 2 5.78 -10.20 15.82
N VAL A 3 4.87 -9.31 16.24
CA VAL A 3 4.60 -8.04 15.55
C VAL A 3 5.85 -7.18 15.58
N SER A 4 6.23 -6.59 14.45
CA SER A 4 7.42 -5.74 14.36
C SER A 4 7.15 -4.32 14.89
N ILE A 5 8.19 -3.60 15.30
CA ILE A 5 8.04 -2.18 15.71
C ILE A 5 7.51 -1.30 14.57
N LEU A 6 7.83 -1.65 13.32
CA LEU A 6 7.35 -0.95 12.14
C LEU A 6 5.85 -1.16 11.94
N GLU A 7 5.37 -2.39 12.11
CA GLU A 7 3.95 -2.71 12.04
C GLU A 7 3.16 -2.02 13.16
N LEU A 8 3.73 -1.93 14.37
CA LEU A 8 3.12 -1.16 15.46
C LEU A 8 3.02 0.32 15.11
N GLY A 9 4.07 0.90 14.52
CA GLY A 9 4.07 2.29 14.05
C GLY A 9 3.00 2.54 12.99
N LEU A 10 2.89 1.65 11.99
CA LEU A 10 1.85 1.74 10.98
C LEU A 10 0.46 1.65 11.63
N LYS A 11 0.20 0.65 12.49
CA LYS A 11 -1.10 0.48 13.14
C LYS A 11 -1.50 1.69 13.99
N ALA A 12 -0.55 2.28 14.72
CA ALA A 12 -0.81 3.48 15.50
C ALA A 12 -1.23 4.65 14.60
N MET A 13 -0.53 4.85 13.47
CA MET A 13 -0.87 5.90 12.51
C MET A 13 -2.23 5.65 11.84
N LEU A 14 -2.54 4.41 11.46
CA LEU A 14 -3.83 4.06 10.86
C LEU A 14 -4.99 4.33 11.83
N GLU A 15 -4.80 4.07 13.12
CA GLU A 15 -5.79 4.36 14.15
C GLU A 15 -5.94 5.87 14.38
N GLU A 16 -4.83 6.61 14.49
CA GLU A 16 -4.84 8.07 14.67
C GLU A 16 -5.56 8.79 13.53
N ARG A 17 -5.44 8.28 12.29
CA ARG A 17 -6.02 8.87 11.08
C ARG A 17 -7.25 8.12 10.57
N ARG A 18 -7.82 7.23 11.38
CA ARG A 18 -8.84 6.27 10.92
C ARG A 18 -9.99 6.92 10.18
N GLU A 19 -10.56 8.00 10.72
CA GLU A 19 -11.69 8.71 10.11
C GLU A 19 -11.33 9.28 8.73
N ASP A 20 -10.22 10.03 8.63
CA ASP A 20 -9.73 10.59 7.36
C ASP A 20 -9.51 9.52 6.29
N LEU A 21 -8.93 8.39 6.69
CA LEU A 21 -8.59 7.29 5.79
C LEU A 21 -9.85 6.54 5.32
N LEU A 22 -10.83 6.37 6.20
CA LEU A 22 -12.14 5.81 5.84
C LEU A 22 -12.90 6.73 4.88
N ASP A 23 -12.90 8.03 5.12
CA ASP A 23 -13.53 9.01 4.23
C ASP A 23 -12.87 9.00 2.85
N SER A 24 -11.54 8.91 2.80
CA SER A 24 -10.76 8.77 1.56
C SER A 24 -11.13 7.50 0.78
N LEU A 25 -11.19 6.35 1.47
CA LEU A 25 -11.60 5.07 0.85
C LEU A 25 -13.05 5.11 0.38
N LEU A 26 -13.95 5.69 1.18
CA LEU A 26 -15.37 5.83 0.82
C LEU A 26 -15.54 6.72 -0.42
N ALA A 27 -14.78 7.82 -0.52
CA ALA A 27 -14.75 8.67 -1.71
C ALA A 27 -14.25 7.92 -2.95
N ALA A 28 -13.40 6.90 -2.77
CA ALA A 28 -12.96 5.99 -3.83
C ALA A 28 -13.96 4.84 -4.11
N GLY A 29 -15.06 4.77 -3.36
CA GLY A 29 -16.10 3.74 -3.48
C GLY A 29 -15.80 2.45 -2.70
N ILE A 30 -14.92 2.49 -1.71
CA ILE A 30 -14.58 1.38 -0.82
C ILE A 30 -15.16 1.68 0.56
N ASP A 31 -16.31 1.09 0.88
CA ASP A 31 -16.94 1.24 2.19
C ASP A 31 -16.45 0.14 3.13
N VAL A 32 -15.36 0.41 3.85
CA VAL A 32 -14.73 -0.54 4.77
C VAL A 32 -15.66 -0.90 5.92
N GLU A 33 -16.37 0.07 6.49
CA GLU A 33 -17.24 -0.14 7.64
C GLU A 33 -18.42 -1.06 7.32
N LYS A 34 -18.95 -0.97 6.10
CA LYS A 34 -19.97 -1.91 5.61
C LYS A 34 -19.38 -3.15 4.95
N GLY A 35 -18.06 -3.31 4.87
CA GLY A 35 -17.42 -4.41 4.17
C GLY A 35 -17.80 -4.48 2.68
N THR A 36 -18.12 -3.34 2.06
CA THR A 36 -18.72 -3.26 0.73
C THR A 36 -17.79 -2.53 -0.24
N TRP A 37 -17.19 -3.29 -1.15
CA TRP A 37 -16.43 -2.79 -2.29
C TRP A 37 -16.50 -3.81 -3.42
N ASP A 38 -16.34 -3.35 -4.66
CA ASP A 38 -16.15 -4.24 -5.81
C ASP A 38 -14.68 -4.25 -6.23
N HIS A 39 -14.29 -5.34 -6.90
CA HIS A 39 -12.93 -5.54 -7.36
C HIS A 39 -12.43 -4.42 -8.29
N ALA A 40 -13.31 -3.84 -9.11
CA ALA A 40 -12.93 -2.76 -10.02
C ALA A 40 -12.56 -1.46 -9.29
N LYS A 41 -13.10 -1.21 -8.09
CA LYS A 41 -12.66 -0.11 -7.21
C LYS A 41 -11.25 -0.36 -6.67
N VAL A 42 -10.97 -1.58 -6.23
CA VAL A 42 -9.65 -1.97 -5.72
C VAL A 42 -8.61 -1.84 -6.82
N VAL A 43 -8.89 -2.35 -8.04
CA VAL A 43 -8.03 -2.20 -9.22
C VAL A 43 -7.73 -0.74 -9.54
N ARG A 44 -8.74 0.14 -9.49
CA ARG A 44 -8.52 1.56 -9.73
C ARG A 44 -7.60 2.20 -8.70
N ASN A 45 -7.75 1.83 -7.43
CA ASN A 45 -6.88 2.34 -6.36
C ASN A 45 -5.46 1.81 -6.53
N ALA A 46 -5.29 0.51 -6.80
CA ALA A 46 -3.99 -0.10 -7.04
C ALA A 46 -3.24 0.57 -8.19
N LYS A 47 -3.90 0.84 -9.33
CA LYS A 47 -3.29 1.58 -10.46
C LYS A 47 -2.80 2.97 -10.07
N ARG A 48 -3.65 3.73 -9.38
CA ARG A 48 -3.26 5.07 -8.90
C ARG A 48 -2.09 5.02 -7.93
N SER A 49 -2.07 4.01 -7.06
CA SER A 49 -0.99 3.80 -6.09
C SER A 49 0.30 3.31 -6.71
N MET A 50 0.22 2.54 -7.80
CA MET A 50 1.38 2.12 -8.57
C MET A 50 2.13 3.33 -9.13
N ASP A 51 1.43 4.30 -9.71
CA ASP A 51 2.05 5.54 -10.20
C ASP A 51 2.80 6.26 -9.06
N LEU A 52 2.17 6.37 -7.88
CA LEU A 52 2.81 6.96 -6.70
C LEU A 52 4.03 6.18 -6.21
N LEU A 53 4.00 4.85 -6.27
CA LEU A 53 5.12 4.00 -5.87
C LEU A 53 6.30 4.12 -6.83
N LEU A 54 6.04 4.20 -8.13
CA LEU A 54 7.08 4.36 -9.14
C LEU A 54 7.72 5.75 -9.02
N ASP A 55 6.91 6.81 -8.89
CA ASP A 55 7.40 8.18 -8.63
C ASP A 55 8.26 8.26 -7.36
N GLN A 56 7.89 7.51 -6.32
CA GLN A 56 8.69 7.41 -5.10
C GLN A 56 9.97 6.61 -5.36
N ALA A 57 9.89 5.47 -6.04
CA ALA A 57 11.04 4.63 -6.35
C ALA A 57 12.12 5.36 -7.17
N GLU A 58 11.74 6.31 -8.03
CA GLU A 58 12.71 7.17 -8.75
C GLU A 58 13.53 8.08 -7.82
N ARG A 59 12.93 8.48 -6.68
CA ARG A 59 13.56 9.36 -5.69
C ARG A 59 14.33 8.58 -4.64
N GLU A 60 13.90 7.35 -4.38
CA GLU A 60 14.49 6.46 -3.41
C GLU A 60 15.66 5.67 -4.00
N SER A 61 16.51 5.13 -3.11
CA SER A 61 17.60 4.26 -3.54
C SER A 61 17.07 2.95 -4.17
N GLY A 62 17.86 2.34 -5.07
CA GLY A 62 17.50 1.11 -5.79
C GLY A 62 16.90 -0.06 -4.99
N PRO A 63 17.22 -0.27 -3.69
CA PRO A 63 16.58 -1.30 -2.87
C PRO A 63 15.08 -1.10 -2.60
N TYR A 64 14.53 0.12 -2.71
CA TYR A 64 13.16 0.42 -2.28
C TYR A 64 12.11 -0.45 -2.96
N LEU A 65 12.06 -0.42 -4.29
CA LEU A 65 11.11 -1.22 -5.06
C LEU A 65 11.38 -2.72 -4.89
N HIS A 66 12.65 -3.14 -4.80
CA HIS A 66 13.00 -4.54 -4.61
C HIS A 66 12.44 -5.13 -3.31
N VAL A 67 12.52 -4.39 -2.21
CA VAL A 67 11.96 -4.80 -0.91
C VAL A 67 10.44 -4.93 -0.99
N ILE A 68 9.77 -3.99 -1.65
CA ILE A 68 8.30 -4.03 -1.83
C ILE A 68 7.88 -5.27 -2.63
N LEU A 69 8.54 -5.53 -3.75
CA LEU A 69 8.22 -6.68 -4.60
C LEU A 69 8.49 -8.02 -3.89
N ASP A 70 9.56 -8.12 -3.11
CA ASP A 70 9.87 -9.30 -2.31
C ASP A 70 8.81 -9.53 -1.21
N GLY A 71 8.37 -8.45 -0.56
CA GLY A 71 7.29 -8.50 0.43
C GLY A 71 5.96 -8.99 -0.17
N PHE A 72 5.58 -8.49 -1.34
CA PHE A 72 4.38 -8.96 -2.06
C PHE A 72 4.48 -10.44 -2.43
N LYS A 73 5.61 -10.90 -2.98
CA LYS A 73 5.82 -12.33 -3.32
C LYS A 73 5.70 -13.27 -2.12
N LYS A 74 6.03 -12.78 -0.92
CA LYS A 74 5.96 -13.56 0.33
C LYS A 74 4.60 -13.50 1.02
N GLY A 75 3.70 -12.61 0.57
CA GLY A 75 2.44 -12.33 1.26
C GLY A 75 2.60 -11.50 2.53
N ASP A 76 3.75 -10.83 2.71
CA ASP A 76 4.07 -10.02 3.90
C ASP A 76 3.46 -8.61 3.79
N TYR A 77 2.16 -8.52 3.49
CA TYR A 77 1.51 -7.27 3.07
C TYR A 77 1.56 -6.16 4.11
N LEU A 78 1.21 -6.46 5.36
CA LEU A 78 1.24 -5.44 6.42
C LEU A 78 2.67 -4.94 6.67
N SER A 79 3.66 -5.85 6.69
CA SER A 79 5.07 -5.51 6.85
C SER A 79 5.56 -4.67 5.66
N THR A 80 5.08 -4.95 4.46
CA THR A 80 5.37 -4.19 3.24
C THR A 80 4.79 -2.77 3.32
N MET A 81 3.54 -2.63 3.77
CA MET A 81 2.93 -1.30 3.99
C MET A 81 3.67 -0.52 5.09
N ALA A 82 4.13 -1.20 6.14
CA ALA A 82 4.89 -0.57 7.21
C ALA A 82 6.26 -0.09 6.72
N TYR A 83 6.90 -0.84 5.82
CA TYR A 83 8.12 -0.42 5.14
C TYR A 83 7.90 0.81 4.25
N ILE A 84 6.86 0.80 3.41
CA ILE A 84 6.49 1.95 2.57
C ILE A 84 6.27 3.21 3.42
N TYR A 85 5.51 3.07 4.51
CA TYR A 85 5.25 4.14 5.46
C TYR A 85 6.52 4.69 6.09
N ILE A 86 7.37 3.84 6.68
CA ILE A 86 8.53 4.31 7.43
C ILE A 86 9.60 4.95 6.52
N VAL A 87 9.77 4.43 5.30
CA VAL A 87 10.69 5.06 4.33
C VAL A 87 10.21 6.46 3.98
N SER A 88 8.90 6.64 3.73
CA SER A 88 8.34 7.97 3.47
C SER A 88 8.57 8.95 4.64
N GLU A 89 8.29 8.51 5.86
CA GLU A 89 8.49 9.31 7.08
C GLU A 89 9.97 9.70 7.27
N CYS A 90 10.89 8.74 7.08
CA CYS A 90 12.32 8.99 7.22
C CYS A 90 12.87 9.97 6.18
N ASN A 91 12.24 10.05 5.01
CA ASN A 91 12.65 10.95 3.94
C ASN A 91 11.91 12.30 3.96
N TYR A 92 11.23 12.64 5.07
CA TYR A 92 10.47 13.87 5.26
C TYR A 92 9.34 14.08 4.23
N HIS A 93 8.80 12.99 3.68
CA HIS A 93 7.66 13.03 2.78
C HIS A 93 6.37 12.80 3.55
N PHE A 94 5.28 13.39 3.08
CA PHE A 94 3.94 13.03 3.57
C PHE A 94 3.74 11.53 3.42
N PRO A 95 3.19 10.83 4.44
CA PRO A 95 2.87 9.42 4.32
C PRO A 95 2.07 9.16 3.05
N PRO A 96 2.34 8.07 2.32
CA PRO A 96 1.59 7.74 1.11
C PRO A 96 0.23 7.17 1.50
N TYR A 97 -0.67 8.03 2.02
CA TYR A 97 -1.97 7.65 2.56
C TYR A 97 -2.80 6.86 1.54
N GLY A 98 -2.75 7.25 0.25
CA GLY A 98 -3.43 6.53 -0.82
C GLY A 98 -2.98 5.06 -0.98
N ILE A 99 -1.80 4.71 -0.48
CA ILE A 99 -1.28 3.34 -0.48
C ILE A 99 -1.64 2.66 0.84
N ILE A 100 -1.19 3.23 1.95
CA ILE A 100 -1.21 2.57 3.27
C ILE A 100 -2.61 2.51 3.89
N GLN A 101 -3.57 3.33 3.43
CA GLN A 101 -4.96 3.30 3.92
C GLN A 101 -5.62 1.92 3.79
N HIS A 102 -5.21 1.11 2.80
CA HIS A 102 -5.77 -0.21 2.57
C HIS A 102 -5.45 -1.21 3.70
N ALA A 103 -4.46 -0.90 4.56
CA ALA A 103 -4.10 -1.70 5.72
C ALA A 103 -5.05 -1.53 6.93
N ILE A 104 -6.11 -0.72 6.82
CA ILE A 104 -7.16 -0.61 7.85
C ILE A 104 -7.99 -1.90 7.99
N ASP A 105 -8.10 -2.69 6.91
CA ASP A 105 -8.84 -3.95 6.91
C ASP A 105 -8.02 -5.04 6.22
N ASP A 106 -7.90 -6.20 6.86
CA ASP A 106 -7.03 -7.28 6.39
C ASP A 106 -7.49 -7.85 5.02
N ARG A 107 -8.80 -7.91 4.78
CA ARG A 107 -9.36 -8.44 3.52
C ARG A 107 -9.13 -7.44 2.38
N LEU A 108 -9.33 -6.16 2.65
CA LEU A 108 -9.02 -5.09 1.70
C LEU A 108 -7.51 -5.06 1.38
N LEU A 109 -6.65 -5.18 2.40
CA LEU A 109 -5.21 -5.16 2.23
C LEU A 109 -4.73 -6.30 1.33
N GLU A 110 -5.20 -7.51 1.57
CA GLU A 110 -4.87 -8.68 0.76
C GLU A 110 -5.29 -8.50 -0.70
N GLU A 111 -6.55 -8.12 -0.95
CA GLU A 111 -7.04 -7.90 -2.32
C GLU A 111 -6.26 -6.79 -3.02
N TYR A 112 -6.02 -5.68 -2.34
CA TYR A 112 -5.28 -4.54 -2.86
C TYR A 112 -3.83 -4.90 -3.21
N CYS A 113 -3.13 -5.63 -2.35
CA CYS A 113 -1.73 -5.99 -2.59
C CYS A 113 -1.58 -6.98 -3.74
N LEU A 114 -2.51 -7.93 -3.88
CA LEU A 114 -2.52 -8.86 -5.01
C LEU A 114 -2.65 -8.10 -6.34
N VAL A 115 -3.60 -7.16 -6.41
CA VAL A 115 -3.80 -6.37 -7.63
C VAL A 115 -2.61 -5.45 -7.89
N LEU A 116 -2.10 -4.77 -6.87
CA LEU A 116 -0.94 -3.89 -7.01
C LEU A 116 0.30 -4.66 -7.48
N GLN A 117 0.50 -5.90 -7.00
CA GLN A 117 1.57 -6.78 -7.46
C GLN A 117 1.43 -7.13 -8.95
N GLU A 118 0.23 -7.49 -9.41
CA GLU A 118 -0.03 -7.81 -10.81
C GLU A 118 0.28 -6.62 -11.74
N GLU A 119 -0.14 -5.42 -11.35
CA GLU A 119 0.10 -4.19 -12.12
C GLU A 119 1.61 -3.85 -12.15
N LEU A 120 2.31 -3.93 -11.01
CA LEU A 120 3.76 -3.67 -10.94
C LEU A 120 4.57 -4.67 -11.77
N PHE A 121 4.24 -5.97 -11.74
CA PHE A 121 4.96 -6.96 -12.53
C PHE A 121 4.73 -6.79 -14.03
N SER A 122 3.52 -6.41 -14.44
CA SER A 122 3.22 -6.15 -15.85
C SER A 122 4.11 -5.05 -16.44
N ILE A 123 4.41 -4.01 -15.67
CA ILE A 123 5.32 -2.93 -16.09
C ILE A 123 6.76 -3.41 -16.16
N ILE A 124 7.25 -4.08 -15.11
CA ILE A 124 8.65 -4.54 -15.04
C ILE A 124 8.96 -5.55 -16.16
N GLU A 125 8.01 -6.42 -16.51
CA GLU A 125 8.15 -7.34 -17.64
C GLU A 125 8.15 -6.61 -18.99
N SER A 126 7.39 -5.51 -19.11
CA SER A 126 7.35 -4.71 -20.34
C SER A 126 8.62 -3.87 -20.57
N ASP A 127 9.28 -3.41 -19.51
CA ASP A 127 10.53 -2.65 -19.58
C ASP A 127 11.76 -3.53 -19.86
N ALA A 128 11.63 -4.85 -19.69
CA ALA A 128 12.70 -5.82 -19.94
C ALA A 128 12.78 -6.30 -21.41
N GLY A 129 11.87 -5.83 -22.29
CA GLY A 129 11.81 -6.15 -23.72
C GLY A 129 12.26 -5.01 -24.62
#